data_AF-A0A7V3IZN8-F1
#
_entry.id   AF-A0A7V3IZN8-F1
#
_cell.length_a   1.000
_cell.length_b   1.000
_cell.length_c   1.000
_cell.angle_alpha   90.00
_cell.angle_beta   90.00
_cell.angle_gamma   90.00
#
_symmetry.space_group_name_H-M   'P 1'
#
loop_
_entity.id
_entity.type
_entity.pdbx_description
1 polymer ?
#
loop_
_entity_poly.entity_id
_entity_poly.type
_entity_poly.pdbx_seq_one_letter_code
_entity_poly.pdbx_strand_id
1 'polypeptide(L)'
;MVDPALEANDFSPDVAVTLENVTGRVSTPQQALDAEVAGVVEMLATSIDTRTPGTICGYPSTTITDTIYNNYAATGLIIAAEDSRNRIWAATVDMKTTQGQVP
;
A
#
# COMPACT_ATOMS: atom_id res chain seq x y z
N MET A 1 -8.36 3.70 -19.03
CA MET A 1 -8.63 2.70 -20.08
C MET A 1 -8.06 1.40 -19.57
N VAL A 2 -8.87 0.36 -19.49
CA VAL A 2 -8.45 -0.97 -19.04
C VAL A 2 -7.86 -1.72 -20.23
N ASP A 3 -6.74 -2.43 -20.04
CA ASP A 3 -6.17 -3.32 -21.06
C ASP A 3 -6.90 -4.68 -20.99
N PRO A 4 -7.72 -5.06 -21.99
CA PRO A 4 -8.47 -6.30 -21.97
C PRO A 4 -7.57 -7.55 -21.92
N ALA A 5 -6.30 -7.43 -22.34
CA ALA A 5 -5.35 -8.54 -22.30
C ALA A 5 -4.87 -8.86 -20.87
N LEU A 6 -5.08 -7.95 -19.91
CA LEU A 6 -4.74 -8.14 -18.50
C LEU A 6 -5.93 -8.59 -17.66
N GLU A 7 -7.13 -8.65 -18.23
CA GLU A 7 -8.32 -9.10 -17.53
C GLU A 7 -8.31 -10.62 -17.32
N ALA A 8 -8.58 -11.03 -16.09
CA ALA A 8 -8.83 -12.42 -15.75
C ALA A 8 -9.92 -12.48 -14.67
N ASN A 9 -10.78 -13.50 -14.71
CA ASN A 9 -11.85 -13.70 -13.70
C ASN A 9 -12.68 -12.44 -13.42
N ASP A 10 -13.09 -11.73 -14.49
CA ASP A 10 -13.85 -10.47 -14.44
C ASP A 10 -13.18 -9.34 -13.62
N PHE A 11 -11.85 -9.42 -13.47
CA PHE A 11 -11.05 -8.46 -12.75
C PHE A 11 -9.90 -7.95 -13.62
N SER A 12 -9.73 -6.64 -13.61
CA SER A 12 -8.65 -5.96 -14.30
C SER A 12 -7.63 -5.50 -13.25
N PRO A 13 -6.36 -5.92 -13.35
CA PRO A 13 -5.34 -5.47 -12.41
C PRO A 13 -5.21 -3.96 -12.42
N ASP A 14 -5.11 -3.40 -11.23
CA ASP A 14 -4.99 -1.96 -11.02
C ASP A 14 -3.83 -1.65 -10.08
N VAL A 15 -3.31 -0.43 -10.27
CA VAL A 15 -2.31 0.15 -9.38
C VAL A 15 -2.76 1.56 -9.05
N ALA A 16 -2.89 1.85 -7.77
CA ALA A 16 -3.11 3.19 -7.26
C ALA A 16 -1.83 3.70 -6.61
N VAL A 17 -1.50 4.97 -6.86
CA VAL A 17 -0.39 5.65 -6.21
C VAL A 17 -0.91 6.90 -5.53
N THR A 18 -0.61 7.05 -4.25
CA THR A 18 -0.95 8.24 -3.47
C THR A 18 0.31 8.84 -2.88
N LEU A 19 0.27 10.15 -2.66
CA LEU A 19 1.27 10.88 -1.91
C LEU A 19 0.54 11.85 -0.99
N GLU A 20 0.66 11.65 0.31
CA GLU A 20 -0.02 12.46 1.30
C GLU A 20 0.98 13.21 2.19
N ASN A 21 0.67 14.49 2.46
CA ASN A 21 1.31 15.25 3.52
C ASN A 21 0.60 14.95 4.85
N VAL A 22 1.25 14.19 5.72
CA VAL A 22 0.72 13.77 7.02
C VAL A 22 1.27 14.60 8.19
N THR A 23 1.93 15.72 7.88
CA THR A 23 2.47 16.66 8.88
C THR A 23 1.38 17.10 9.85
N GLY A 24 1.67 17.00 11.16
CA GLY A 24 0.72 17.36 12.21
C GLY A 24 -0.28 16.26 12.58
N ARG A 25 -0.38 15.18 11.78
CA ARG A 25 -1.10 13.95 12.16
C ARG A 25 -0.17 12.93 12.82
N VAL A 26 1.09 12.93 12.41
CA VAL A 26 2.16 12.09 12.94
C VAL A 26 3.42 12.92 13.19
N SER A 27 4.32 12.41 14.04
CA SER A 27 5.53 13.11 14.45
C SER A 27 6.82 12.51 13.87
N THR A 28 6.76 11.30 13.30
CA THR A 28 7.92 10.66 12.66
C THR A 28 7.51 9.89 11.40
N PRO A 29 8.44 9.64 10.46
CA PRO A 29 8.19 8.74 9.33
C PRO A 29 7.72 7.34 9.75
N GLN A 30 8.25 6.79 10.85
CA GLN A 30 7.80 5.49 11.34
C GLN A 30 6.33 5.51 11.78
N GLN A 31 5.89 6.57 12.47
CA GLN A 31 4.49 6.75 12.84
C GLN A 31 3.59 6.93 11.60
N ALA A 32 4.10 7.54 10.53
CA ALA A 32 3.38 7.60 9.25
C ALA A 32 3.14 6.20 8.69
N LEU A 33 4.17 5.34 8.65
CA LEU A 33 4.02 3.95 8.19
C LEU A 33 2.99 3.18 9.04
N ASP A 34 3.05 3.32 10.37
CA ASP A 34 2.11 2.65 11.26
C ASP A 34 0.67 3.14 11.08
N ALA A 35 0.48 4.45 10.85
CA ALA A 35 -0.83 5.04 10.60
C ALA A 35 -1.44 4.59 9.27
N GLU A 36 -0.65 4.57 8.19
CA GLU A 36 -1.10 4.08 6.87
C GLU A 36 -1.50 2.61 6.93
N VAL A 37 -0.68 1.76 7.57
CA VAL A 37 -0.98 0.34 7.77
C VAL A 37 -2.29 0.15 8.55
N ALA A 38 -2.51 0.94 9.60
CA ALA A 38 -3.75 0.91 10.37
C ALA A 38 -4.96 1.37 9.53
N GLY A 39 -4.78 2.41 8.71
CA GLY A 39 -5.82 2.92 7.80
C GLY A 39 -6.25 1.88 6.77
N VAL A 40 -5.31 1.10 6.22
CA VAL A 40 -5.62 0.00 5.29
C VAL A 40 -6.50 -1.06 5.97
N VAL A 41 -6.14 -1.48 7.18
CA VAL A 41 -6.94 -2.46 7.96
C VAL A 41 -8.35 -1.93 8.23
N GLU A 42 -8.49 -0.65 8.58
CA GLU A 42 -9.79 -0.03 8.86
C GLU A 42 -10.65 0.07 7.59
N MET A 43 -10.09 0.54 6.48
CA MET A 43 -10.85 0.77 5.24
C MET A 43 -11.29 -0.51 4.55
N LEU A 44 -10.45 -1.54 4.57
CA LEU A 44 -10.73 -2.79 3.86
C LEU A 44 -11.51 -3.79 4.72
N ALA A 45 -11.58 -3.57 6.05
CA ALA A 45 -12.12 -4.53 7.01
C ALA A 45 -11.45 -5.93 6.88
N THR A 46 -10.19 -5.98 6.45
CA THR A 46 -9.40 -7.19 6.28
C THR A 46 -8.27 -7.26 7.30
N SER A 47 -7.70 -8.44 7.48
CA SER A 47 -6.40 -8.60 8.14
C SER A 47 -5.28 -8.49 7.13
N ILE A 48 -4.18 -7.86 7.55
CA ILE A 48 -2.91 -7.92 6.82
C ILE A 48 -2.33 -9.32 7.00
N ASP A 49 -2.06 -10.00 5.89
CA ASP A 49 -1.48 -11.35 5.87
C ASP A 49 0.02 -11.31 6.19
N THR A 50 0.74 -10.36 5.58
CA THR A 50 2.16 -10.14 5.87
C THR A 50 2.49 -8.66 5.95
N ARG A 51 3.41 -8.31 6.85
CA ARG A 51 3.99 -6.97 6.96
C ARG A 51 5.51 -7.10 7.00
N THR A 52 6.17 -6.60 5.98
CA THR A 52 7.63 -6.69 5.80
C THR A 52 8.25 -5.30 5.83
N PRO A 53 9.07 -4.97 6.84
CA PRO A 53 9.77 -3.69 6.88
C PRO A 53 10.90 -3.66 5.84
N GLY A 54 11.22 -2.46 5.35
CA GLY A 54 12.26 -2.28 4.35
C GLY A 54 12.76 -0.85 4.25
N THR A 55 13.53 -0.59 3.20
CA THR A 55 13.93 0.76 2.81
C THR A 55 13.84 0.93 1.31
N ILE A 56 13.37 2.09 0.85
CA ILE A 56 13.35 2.49 -0.56
C ILE A 56 13.99 3.86 -0.67
N CYS A 57 15.00 4.00 -1.54
CA CYS A 57 15.78 5.23 -1.71
C CYS A 57 16.37 5.80 -0.40
N GLY A 58 16.64 4.94 0.60
CA GLY A 58 17.15 5.34 1.91
C GLY A 58 16.06 5.77 2.92
N TYR A 59 14.79 5.77 2.53
CA TYR A 59 13.66 6.07 3.40
C TYR A 59 13.03 4.79 3.96
N PRO A 60 12.52 4.81 5.20
CA PRO A 60 11.84 3.66 5.78
C PRO A 60 10.58 3.31 4.98
N SER A 61 10.36 2.01 4.78
CA SER A 61 9.21 1.49 4.06
C SER A 61 8.60 0.28 4.75
N THR A 62 7.38 -0.07 4.36
CA THR A 62 6.70 -1.29 4.73
C THR A 62 5.96 -1.82 3.52
N THR A 63 6.18 -3.09 3.20
CA THR A 63 5.36 -3.85 2.25
C THR A 63 4.33 -4.64 3.03
N ILE A 64 3.06 -4.54 2.64
CA ILE A 64 1.96 -5.34 3.16
C ILE A 64 1.38 -6.21 2.06
N THR A 65 0.91 -7.39 2.42
CA THR A 65 0.04 -8.20 1.56
C THR A 65 -1.25 -8.47 2.30
N ASP A 66 -2.35 -8.44 1.59
CA ASP A 66 -3.67 -8.73 2.11
C ASP A 66 -4.55 -9.37 1.04
N THR A 67 -5.65 -9.95 1.51
CA THR A 67 -6.66 -10.56 0.67
C THR A 67 -7.93 -9.70 0.73
N ILE A 68 -8.28 -9.09 -0.40
CA ILE A 68 -9.45 -8.21 -0.52
C ILE A 68 -10.68 -8.99 -1.00
N TYR A 69 -11.83 -8.31 -1.08
CA TYR A 69 -13.11 -8.89 -1.50
C TYR A 69 -12.98 -9.77 -2.76
N ASN A 70 -13.70 -10.89 -2.82
CA ASN A 70 -13.57 -11.95 -3.84
C ASN A 70 -12.21 -12.67 -3.89
N ASN A 71 -11.43 -12.64 -2.79
CA ASN A 71 -10.19 -13.40 -2.63
C ASN A 71 -9.06 -12.94 -3.57
N TYR A 72 -9.12 -11.68 -4.04
CA TYR A 72 -8.06 -11.09 -4.83
C TYR A 72 -6.88 -10.72 -3.93
N ALA A 73 -5.67 -10.91 -4.45
CA ALA A 73 -4.45 -10.58 -3.73
C ALA A 73 -4.11 -9.11 -3.98
N ALA A 74 -3.88 -8.38 -2.89
CA ALA A 74 -3.38 -7.03 -2.92
C ALA A 74 -2.02 -6.92 -2.24
N THR A 75 -1.23 -5.98 -2.72
CA THR A 75 0.10 -5.68 -2.20
C THR A 75 0.27 -4.17 -2.11
N GLY A 76 0.46 -3.68 -0.89
CA GLY A 76 0.75 -2.30 -0.60
C GLY A 76 2.23 -2.09 -0.32
N LEU A 77 2.86 -1.09 -0.93
CA LEU A 77 4.17 -0.57 -0.55
C LEU A 77 3.98 0.85 -0.03
N ILE A 78 4.31 1.05 1.25
CA ILE A 78 4.22 2.34 1.91
C ILE A 78 5.65 2.82 2.21
N ILE A 79 5.96 4.06 1.85
CA ILE A 79 7.24 4.72 2.09
C ILE A 79 6.96 6.00 2.84
N ALA A 80 7.71 6.26 3.91
CA ALA A 80 7.57 7.49 4.68
C ALA A 80 8.88 8.26 4.69
N ALA A 81 8.80 9.57 4.49
CA ALA A 81 9.97 10.45 4.45
C ALA A 81 9.67 11.78 5.11
N GLU A 82 10.68 12.35 5.76
CA GLU A 82 10.68 13.75 6.19
C GLU A 82 11.48 14.58 5.18
N ASP A 83 10.91 15.66 4.69
CA ASP A 83 11.60 16.57 3.77
C ASP A 83 12.41 17.65 4.51
N SER A 84 13.20 18.42 3.76
CA SER A 84 14.03 19.50 4.30
C SER A 84 13.28 20.63 5.03
N ARG A 85 11.94 20.65 4.99
CA ARG A 85 11.08 21.60 5.69
C ARG A 85 10.36 20.96 6.88
N ASN A 86 10.82 19.81 7.34
CA ASN A 86 10.24 19.00 8.40
C ASN A 86 8.79 18.59 8.11
N ARG A 87 8.44 18.41 6.82
CA ARG A 87 7.14 17.84 6.45
C ARG A 87 7.27 16.34 6.31
N ILE A 88 6.36 15.61 6.92
CA ILE A 88 6.29 14.16 6.81
C ILE A 88 5.33 13.79 5.69
N TRP A 89 5.83 12.96 4.78
CA TRP A 89 5.11 12.46 3.62
C TRP A 89 4.98 10.95 3.72
N ALA A 90 3.81 10.44 3.34
CA ALA A 90 3.59 9.03 3.08
C ALA A 90 3.27 8.84 1.61
N ALA A 91 4.04 8.00 0.93
CA ALA A 91 3.76 7.56 -0.43
C ALA A 91 3.30 6.10 -0.36
N THR A 92 2.14 5.82 -0.94
CA THR A 92 1.58 4.46 -0.96
C THR A 92 1.38 4.04 -2.40
N VAL A 93 1.90 2.87 -2.74
CA VAL A 93 1.64 2.15 -3.99
C VAL A 93 0.80 0.94 -3.62
N ASP A 94 -0.43 0.90 -4.07
CA ASP A 94 -1.34 -0.21 -3.85
C ASP A 94 -1.54 -0.93 -5.18
N MET A 95 -1.26 -2.23 -5.22
CA MET A 95 -1.40 -3.04 -6.41
C MET A 95 -2.38 -4.16 -6.14
N LYS A 96 -3.37 -4.30 -7.00
CA LYS A 96 -4.38 -5.36 -6.92
C LYS A 96 -4.28 -6.22 -8.14
N THR A 97 -4.22 -7.53 -7.91
CA THR A 97 -4.10 -8.51 -8.98
C THR A 97 -5.13 -9.61 -8.77
N THR A 98 -5.51 -10.29 -9.85
CA THR A 98 -6.26 -11.53 -9.72
C THR A 98 -5.46 -12.53 -8.91
N GLN A 99 -6.13 -13.37 -8.12
CA GLN A 99 -5.46 -14.54 -7.55
C GLN A 99 -4.80 -15.33 -8.68
N GLY A 100 -3.50 -15.61 -8.57
CA GLY A 100 -2.81 -16.42 -9.56
C GLY A 100 -3.48 -17.78 -9.65
N GLN A 101 -3.83 -18.21 -10.86
CA GLN A 101 -4.23 -19.60 -11.08
C GLN A 101 -2.98 -20.46 -10.84
N VAL A 102 -2.93 -21.15 -9.69
CA VAL A 102 -1.97 -22.23 -9.50
C VAL A 102 -2.40 -23.36 -10.46
N PRO A 103 -1.53 -23.82 -11.38
CA PRO A 103 -1.86 -24.92 -12.30
C PRO A 103 -2.23 -26.22 -11.59
#